data_AF-A0A3R6R0K3-F1
#
_entry.id   AF-A0A3R6R0K3-F1
#
_cell.length_a   1.000
_cell.length_b   1.000
_cell.length_c   1.000
_cell.angle_alpha   90.00
_cell.angle_beta   90.00
_cell.angle_gamma   90.00
#
_symmetry.space_group_name_H-M   'P 1'
#
loop_
_entity.id
_entity.type
_entity.pdbx_description
1 polymer ?
#
loop_
_entity_poly.entity_id
_entity_poly.type
_entity_poly.pdbx_seq_one_letter_code
_entity_poly.pdbx_strand_id
1 'polypeptide(L)' 'MDDRDVTIMSRNTRHMWHIHNPKYPLMGSCIIFHKHKVSHPYHQHGRSNMLRQAVRSIKRHDKWQIGGRK' A
#
# COMPACT_ATOMS: atom_id res chain seq x y z
N MET A 1 1.90 -12.94 -10.35
CA MET A 1 2.51 -12.03 -9.36
C MET A 1 3.85 -11.65 -9.96
N ASP A 2 4.09 -10.38 -10.26
CA ASP A 2 5.43 -9.94 -10.67
C ASP A 2 6.37 -10.10 -9.46
N ASP A 3 7.64 -10.41 -9.70
CA ASP A 3 8.63 -10.78 -8.66
C ASP A 3 8.93 -9.63 -7.68
N ARG A 4 8.32 -8.46 -7.88
CA ARG A 4 8.54 -7.22 -7.13
C ARG A 4 7.27 -6.65 -6.52
N ASP A 5 6.14 -7.30 -6.74
CA ASP A 5 4.89 -6.90 -6.13
C ASP A 5 4.86 -7.37 -4.67
N VAL A 6 4.35 -6.51 -3.79
CA VAL A 6 4.27 -6.82 -2.37
C VAL A 6 2.83 -6.67 -1.90
N THR A 7 2.26 -7.76 -1.42
CA THR A 7 0.97 -7.73 -0.71
C THR A 7 1.21 -7.83 0.78
N ILE A 8 0.68 -6.87 1.55
CA ILE A 8 0.79 -6.84 3.01
C ILE A 8 -0.59 -6.62 3.64
N MET A 9 -0.81 -7.27 4.78
CA MET A 9 -1.94 -6.97 5.65
C MET A 9 -1.43 -6.20 6.86
N SER A 10 -2.04 -5.06 7.14
CA SER A 10 -1.76 -4.33 8.37
C SER A 10 -2.23 -5.13 9.58
N ARG A 11 -1.35 -5.31 10.58
CA ARG A 11 -1.76 -5.90 11.87
C ARG A 11 -2.58 -4.93 12.71
N ASN A 12 -2.48 -3.63 12.44
CA ASN A 12 -3.15 -2.58 13.19
C ASN A 12 -4.60 -2.38 12.76
N THR A 13 -4.84 -2.28 11.45
CA THR A 13 -6.15 -1.94 10.87
C THR A 13 -6.82 -3.10 10.13
N ARG A 14 -6.09 -4.21 9.92
CA ARG A 14 -6.48 -5.35 9.07
C ARG A 14 -6.74 -4.96 7.61
N HIS A 15 -6.38 -3.73 7.21
CA HIS A 15 -6.40 -3.29 5.83
C HIS A 15 -5.40 -4.09 5.00
N MET A 16 -5.77 -4.37 3.76
CA MET A 16 -4.88 -5.02 2.80
C MET A 16 -4.33 -4.01 1.83
N TRP A 17 -3.03 -4.11 1.62
CA TRP A 17 -2.26 -3.27 0.73
C TRP A 17 -1.60 -4.13 -0.32
N HIS A 18 -1.59 -3.66 -1.55
CA HIS A 18 -0.87 -4.27 -2.64
C HIS A 18 -0.01 -3.18 -3.30
N ILE A 19 1.29 -3.41 -3.38
CA ILE A 19 2.24 -2.46 -3.95
C ILE A 19 2.76 -3.08 -5.24
N HIS A 20 2.41 -2.46 -6.36
CA HIS A 20 2.93 -2.84 -7.66
C HIS A 20 4.22 -2.06 -7.96
N ASN A 21 5.31 -2.74 -8.28
CA ASN A 21 6.62 -2.13 -8.50
C ASN A 21 7.20 -2.49 -9.88
N PRO A 22 6.96 -1.68 -10.93
CA PRO A 22 7.32 -2.02 -12.30
C PRO A 22 8.85 -2.10 -12.49
N LYS A 23 9.30 -2.95 -13.43
CA LYS A 23 10.71 -3.02 -13.85
C LYS A 23 11.11 -1.77 -14.67
N TYR A 24 12.40 -1.47 -14.67
CA TYR A 24 13.03 -0.43 -15.52
C TYR A 24 12.59 -0.56 -16.99
N PRO A 25 12.39 0.51 -17.79
CA PRO A 25 12.80 1.91 -17.61
C PRO A 25 11.87 2.78 -16.75
N LEU A 26 10.75 2.23 -16.25
CA LEU A 26 9.81 2.94 -15.37
C LEU A 26 10.29 3.01 -13.91
N MET A 27 11.60 3.23 -13.72
CA MET A 27 12.20 3.36 -12.40
C MET A 27 11.47 4.47 -11.64
N GLY A 28 10.94 4.13 -10.46
CA GLY A 28 10.50 5.16 -9.54
C GLY A 28 9.00 5.41 -9.48
N SER A 29 8.14 4.43 -9.74
CA SER A 29 6.75 4.57 -9.28
C SER A 29 6.13 3.25 -8.81
N CYS A 30 6.24 3.00 -7.50
CA CYS A 30 5.41 2.03 -6.81
C CYS A 30 3.96 2.53 -6.81
N ILE A 31 3.04 1.74 -7.34
CA ILE A 31 1.59 2.01 -7.26
C ILE A 31 1.06 1.31 -6.02
N ILE A 32 0.40 2.07 -5.15
CA ILE A 32 -0.11 1.56 -3.88
C ILE A 32 -1.62 1.38 -4.02
N PHE A 33 -2.07 0.15 -3.91
CA PHE A 33 -3.48 -0.23 -3.86
C PHE A 33 -3.87 -0.60 -2.43
N HIS A 34 -5.13 -0.35 -2.09
CA HIS A 34 -5.67 -0.51 -0.75
C HIS A 34 -7.10 -1.07 -0.78
N LYS A 35 -7.44 -1.88 0.22
CA LYS A 35 -8.83 -2.22 0.55
C LYS A 35 -9.00 -2.45 2.04
N HIS A 36 -10.19 -2.11 2.53
CA HIS A 36 -10.52 -2.21 3.96
C HIS A 36 -10.90 -3.63 4.41
N LYS A 37 -11.50 -4.45 3.54
CA LYS A 37 -11.95 -5.81 3.83
C LYS A 37 -11.60 -6.76 2.70
N VAL A 38 -11.48 -8.06 2.99
CA VAL A 38 -11.02 -9.07 2.02
C VAL A 38 -11.93 -9.11 0.79
N SER A 39 -13.24 -9.00 1.01
CA SER A 39 -14.27 -9.00 -0.04
C SER A 39 -14.32 -7.72 -0.87
N HIS A 40 -13.70 -6.62 -0.42
CA HIS A 40 -13.75 -5.36 -1.16
C HIS A 40 -12.80 -5.38 -2.36
N PRO A 41 -13.12 -4.66 -3.44
CA PRO A 41 -12.15 -4.40 -4.51
C PRO A 41 -11.01 -3.52 -3.99
N TYR A 42 -9.82 -3.69 -4.56
CA TYR A 42 -8.72 -2.77 -4.35
C TYR A 42 -9.01 -1.43 -5.05
N HIS A 43 -8.69 -0.31 -4.38
CA HIS A 43 -8.64 1.01 -4.99
C HIS A 43 -7.21 1.55 -4.96
N GLN A 44 -6.85 2.37 -5.94
CA GLN A 44 -5.56 3.05 -5.93
C GLN A 44 -5.55 4.07 -4.78
N HIS A 45 -4.64 3.89 -3.84
CA HIS A 45 -4.43 4.81 -2.73
C HIS A 45 -3.46 5.93 -3.11
N GLY A 46 -2.39 5.60 -3.84
CA GLY A 46 -1.39 6.59 -4.23
C GLY A 46 -0.21 5.99 -4.97
N ARG A 47 0.82 6.81 -5.18
CA ARG A 47 2.09 6.40 -5.78
C ARG A 47 3.26 6.82 -4.91
N SER A 48 4.39 6.13 -5.07
CA SER A 48 5.63 6.48 -4.39
C SER A 48 6.85 6.15 -5.24
N ASN A 49 7.94 6.90 -5.09
CA ASN A 49 9.11 6.67 -5.94
C ASN A 49 9.91 5.43 -5.53
N MET A 50 9.75 4.95 -4.31
CA MET A 50 10.51 3.81 -3.80
C MET A 50 9.65 2.98 -2.86
N LEU A 51 9.88 1.66 -2.83
CA LEU A 51 9.17 0.74 -1.94
C LEU A 51 9.24 1.18 -0.47
N ARG A 52 10.41 1.67 -0.04
CA ARG A 52 10.60 2.20 1.33
C ARG A 52 9.66 3.36 1.67
N GLN A 53 9.39 4.24 0.70
CA GLN A 53 8.52 5.39 0.87
C GLN A 53 7.05 4.95 0.85
N ALA A 54 6.70 3.98 0.00
CA ALA A 54 5.37 3.37 -0.01
C ALA A 54 5.02 2.74 1.35
N VAL A 55 5.92 1.94 1.92
CA VAL A 55 5.74 1.33 3.24
C VAL A 55 5.62 2.38 4.35
N ARG A 56 6.41 3.48 4.28
CA ARG A 56 6.28 4.59 5.23
C ARG A 56 4.91 5.27 5.17
N SER A 57 4.38 5.47 3.96
CA SER A 57 3.05 6.05 3.75
C SER A 57 1.96 5.18 4.37
N ILE A 58 2.02 3.86 4.14
CA ILE A 58 1.07 2.88 4.71
C ILE A 58 1.07 2.93 6.24
N LYS A 59 2.25 2.92 6.87
CA LYS A 59 2.36 3.03 8.33
C LYS A 59 1.74 4.32 8.88
N ARG A 60 1.94 5.46 8.19
CA ARG A 60 1.34 6.75 8.58
C ARG A 60 -0.18 6.71 8.45
N HIS A 61 -0.69 6.16 7.35
CA HIS A 61 -2.13 5.98 7.14
C HIS A 61 -2.75 5.16 8.27
N ASP A 62 -2.17 4.00 8.58
CA ASP A 62 -2.71 3.13 9.63
C ASP A 62 -2.65 3.78 11.02
N LYS A 63 -1.57 4.50 11.34
CA LYS A 63 -1.50 5.27 12.58
C LYS A 63 -2.62 6.31 12.67
N TRP A 64 -2.89 7.02 11.56
CA TRP A 64 -3.99 7.98 11.51
C TRP A 64 -5.35 7.30 11.64
N GLN A 65 -5.58 6.13 11.01
CA GLN A 65 -6.85 5.39 11.13
C GLN A 65 -7.14 4.94 12.56
N ILE A 66 -6.12 4.56 13.34
CA ILE A 66 -6.28 4.16 14.74
C ILE A 66 -6.54 5.38 15.64
N GLY A 67 -5.86 6.50 15.39
CA GLY A 67 -5.94 7.70 16.24
C GLY A 67 -7.03 8.71 15.84
N GLY A 68 -7.57 8.62 14.62
CA GLY A 68 -8.41 9.65 14.00
C GLY A 68 -9.87 9.27 13.79
N ARG A 69 -10.30 8.06 14.18
CA ARG A 69 -11.73 7.69 14.27
C ARG A 69 -12.29 8.09 15.65
N LYS A 70 -12.21 9.38 15.98
CA LYS A 70 -13.10 10.00 16.95
C LYS A 70 -14.26 10.64 16.20
#